data_AF-A0A0N5AGN6-F1
#
_entry.id   AF-A0A0N5AGN6-F1
#
_cell.length_a   1.000
_cell.length_b   1.000
_cell.length_c   1.000
_cell.angle_alpha   90.00
_cell.angle_beta   90.00
_cell.angle_gamma   90.00
#
_symmetry.space_group_name_H-M   'P 1'
#
loop_
_entity.id
_entity.type
_entity.pdbx_description
1 polymer ?
#
loop_
_entity_poly.entity_id
_entity_poly.type
_entity_poly.pdbx_seq_one_letter_code
_entity_poly.pdbx_strand_id
1 'polypeptide(L)'
;MSLRNKYTFREESLMWKFLYCQLRNGNPAAFMPKGNSIWKLYKESIETDKTESSLTTHFRRHMFYQIEEANISAEEVMFIVYALGICLSGRVRRILEHKHNIEIRVAADNTVKSYVINGDEYSFYGENDDILVLKNGHLYGWLMFFVAFFAVYAAFIALVARGEQESSTNVAPSTSIEVAVLAGVKNEEWGMDSPAVVTKTECREDFERVESGPSEVKRSRLSNSPNLYEKEREMFAGALSRQPGYTGIRALVADAELNYAVQKARELHISVVEFVGQHVRDKEATRVYEFR
;
A
#
# COMPACT_ATOMS: atom_id res chain seq x y z
N MET A 1 -22.32 -24.11 -13.77
CA MET A 1 -22.21 -22.83 -13.05
C MET A 1 -21.16 -22.99 -11.97
N SER A 2 -20.06 -22.23 -12.02
CA SER A 2 -19.08 -22.19 -10.95
C SER A 2 -19.78 -21.79 -9.64
N LEU A 3 -19.73 -22.64 -8.62
CA LEU A 3 -20.11 -22.25 -7.27
C LEU A 3 -19.26 -21.01 -6.92
N ARG A 4 -19.90 -19.86 -6.68
CA ARG A 4 -19.16 -18.68 -6.23
C ARG A 4 -18.69 -18.96 -4.81
N ASN A 5 -17.39 -19.15 -4.63
CA ASN A 5 -16.81 -19.40 -3.31
C ASN A 5 -17.12 -18.20 -2.40
N LYS A 6 -17.91 -18.45 -1.35
CA LYS A 6 -18.26 -17.46 -0.33
C LYS A 6 -17.00 -17.00 0.40
N TYR A 7 -17.01 -15.75 0.85
CA TYR A 7 -15.98 -15.21 1.72
C TYR A 7 -16.22 -15.69 3.16
N THR A 8 -15.15 -16.14 3.80
CA THR A 8 -15.12 -16.54 5.20
C THR A 8 -14.67 -15.37 6.08
N PHE A 9 -15.06 -15.40 7.36
CA PHE A 9 -14.59 -14.40 8.33
C PHE A 9 -13.06 -14.35 8.44
N ARG A 10 -12.37 -15.47 8.17
CA ARG A 10 -10.91 -15.52 8.16
C ARG A 10 -10.33 -14.73 6.99
N GLU A 11 -10.87 -14.90 5.78
CA GLU A 11 -10.44 -14.14 4.61
C GLU A 11 -10.66 -12.64 4.80
N GLU A 12 -11.82 -12.25 5.34
CA GLU A 12 -12.10 -10.84 5.63
C GLU A 12 -11.15 -10.25 6.67
N SER A 13 -10.83 -10.99 7.73
CA SER A 13 -9.83 -10.57 8.72
C SER A 13 -8.45 -10.37 8.09
N LEU A 14 -8.03 -11.27 7.19
CA LEU A 14 -6.77 -11.14 6.45
C LEU A 14 -6.76 -9.91 5.53
N MET A 15 -7.87 -9.64 4.84
CA MET A 15 -8.02 -8.45 4.00
C MET A 15 -7.93 -7.15 4.82
N TRP A 16 -8.55 -7.09 6.00
CA TRP A 16 -8.44 -5.95 6.90
C TRP A 16 -7.01 -5.74 7.42
N LYS A 17 -6.36 -6.83 7.87
CA LYS A 17 -4.97 -6.78 8.35
C LYS A 17 -4.00 -6.35 7.26
N PHE A 18 -4.19 -6.85 6.04
CA PHE A 18 -3.40 -6.42 4.90
C PHE A 18 -3.56 -4.92 4.65
N LEU A 19 -4.78 -4.40 4.64
CA LEU A 19 -5.05 -2.97 4.47
C LEU A 19 -4.39 -2.14 5.57
N TYR A 20 -4.49 -2.56 6.83
CA TYR A 20 -3.81 -1.92 7.97
C TYR A 20 -2.30 -1.83 7.74
N CYS A 21 -1.64 -2.95 7.40
CA CYS A 21 -0.21 -2.97 7.14
C CYS A 21 0.19 -2.03 6.00
N GLN A 22 -0.58 -2.00 4.92
CA GLN A 22 -0.29 -1.14 3.77
C GLN A 22 -0.50 0.35 4.08
N LEU A 23 -1.50 0.70 4.90
CA LEU A 23 -1.69 2.06 5.40
C LEU A 23 -0.55 2.48 6.32
N ARG A 24 -0.09 1.62 7.23
CA ARG A 24 1.07 1.88 8.11
C ARG A 24 2.36 2.08 7.32
N ASN A 25 2.51 1.38 6.19
CA ASN A 25 3.64 1.52 5.29
C ASN A 25 3.54 2.73 4.35
N GLY A 26 2.48 3.54 4.44
CA GLY A 26 2.29 4.71 3.58
C GLY A 26 2.03 4.37 2.10
N ASN A 27 1.57 3.16 1.79
CA ASN A 27 1.30 2.76 0.41
C ASN A 27 0.16 3.61 -0.18
N PRO A 28 0.39 4.37 -1.28
CA PRO A 28 -0.63 5.21 -1.90
C PRO A 28 -1.92 4.47 -2.28
N ALA A 29 -1.82 3.19 -2.69
CA ALA A 29 -2.97 2.38 -3.06
C ALA A 29 -3.89 2.09 -1.86
N ALA A 30 -3.33 2.02 -0.65
CA ALA A 30 -4.07 1.69 0.56
C ALA A 30 -5.02 2.81 1.00
N PHE A 31 -4.72 4.07 0.66
CA PHE A 31 -5.61 5.22 0.90
C PHE A 31 -6.83 5.22 -0.04
N MET A 32 -6.84 4.38 -1.07
CA MET A 32 -7.96 4.20 -1.98
C MET A 32 -8.43 2.74 -2.00
N PRO A 33 -8.88 2.17 -0.87
CA PRO A 33 -9.11 0.73 -0.74
C PRO A 33 -10.34 0.23 -1.51
N LYS A 34 -11.14 1.14 -2.06
CA LYS A 34 -12.24 0.81 -2.99
C LYS A 34 -11.75 0.58 -4.42
N GLY A 35 -10.48 0.89 -4.71
CA GLY A 35 -9.83 0.66 -5.99
C GLY A 35 -9.18 -0.71 -6.09
N ASN A 36 -8.99 -1.17 -7.33
CA ASN A 36 -8.44 -2.48 -7.68
C ASN A 36 -6.96 -2.65 -7.26
N SER A 37 -6.17 -1.58 -7.33
CA SER A 37 -4.71 -1.55 -7.12
C SER A 37 -4.24 -2.23 -5.83
N ILE A 38 -4.87 -1.96 -4.69
CA ILE A 38 -4.48 -2.57 -3.41
C ILE A 38 -4.81 -4.06 -3.36
N TRP A 39 -5.88 -4.49 -4.01
CA TRP A 39 -6.31 -5.89 -4.03
C TRP A 39 -5.52 -6.73 -5.03
N LYS A 40 -4.92 -6.09 -6.04
CA LYS A 40 -3.89 -6.71 -6.86
C LYS A 40 -2.69 -7.10 -6.00
N LEU A 41 -2.19 -6.16 -5.21
CA LEU A 41 -1.07 -6.38 -4.28
C LEU A 41 -1.43 -7.45 -3.25
N TYR A 42 -2.66 -7.44 -2.73
CA TYR A 42 -3.15 -8.48 -1.82
C TYR A 42 -2.99 -9.87 -2.46
N LYS A 43 -3.50 -10.05 -3.67
CA LYS A 43 -3.44 -11.33 -4.39
C LYS A 43 -2.02 -11.78 -4.71
N GLU A 44 -1.11 -10.84 -5.00
CA GLU A 44 0.30 -11.13 -5.22
C GLU A 44 1.02 -11.54 -3.91
N SER A 45 0.57 -11.02 -2.77
CA SER A 45 1.19 -11.27 -1.46
C SER A 45 0.62 -12.47 -0.70
N ILE A 46 -0.65 -12.80 -0.92
CA ILE A 46 -1.40 -13.81 -0.17
C ILE A 46 -2.02 -14.79 -1.16
N GLU A 47 -1.74 -16.07 -0.97
CA GLU A 47 -2.33 -17.14 -1.78
C GLU A 47 -3.85 -17.16 -1.57
N THR A 48 -4.59 -16.82 -2.62
CA THR A 48 -6.05 -16.80 -2.63
C THR A 48 -6.58 -17.23 -4.00
N ASP A 49 -7.69 -17.97 -3.98
CA ASP A 49 -8.44 -18.38 -5.17
C ASP A 49 -9.27 -17.22 -5.78
N LYS A 50 -9.39 -16.09 -5.06
CA LYS A 50 -10.18 -14.95 -5.50
C LYS A 50 -9.47 -14.15 -6.59
N THR A 51 -10.28 -13.55 -7.46
CA THR A 51 -9.79 -12.53 -8.39
C THR A 51 -9.74 -11.17 -7.71
N GLU A 52 -8.83 -10.29 -8.14
CA GLU A 52 -8.72 -8.91 -7.68
C GLU A 52 -10.07 -8.16 -7.76
N SER A 53 -10.81 -8.33 -8.85
CA SER A 53 -12.13 -7.70 -9.02
C SER A 53 -13.17 -8.26 -8.04
N SER A 54 -13.07 -9.55 -7.69
CA SER A 54 -13.92 -10.16 -6.66
C SER A 54 -13.61 -9.59 -5.29
N LEU A 55 -12.32 -9.51 -4.92
CA LEU A 55 -11.85 -8.93 -3.66
C LEU A 55 -12.32 -7.47 -3.52
N THR A 56 -12.11 -6.67 -4.55
CA THR A 56 -12.51 -5.25 -4.58
C THR A 56 -14.02 -5.09 -4.41
N THR A 57 -14.79 -5.90 -5.13
CA THR A 57 -16.25 -5.86 -5.05
C THR A 57 -16.75 -6.27 -3.68
N HIS A 58 -16.18 -7.32 -3.11
CA HIS A 58 -16.53 -7.82 -1.78
C HIS A 58 -16.22 -6.78 -0.71
N PHE A 59 -14.98 -6.27 -0.71
CA PHE A 59 -14.56 -5.24 0.24
C PHE A 59 -15.46 -4.01 0.18
N ARG A 60 -15.72 -3.48 -1.03
CA ARG A 60 -16.55 -2.27 -1.20
C ARG A 60 -18.00 -2.47 -0.76
N ARG A 61 -18.60 -3.63 -1.02
CA ARG A 61 -20.04 -3.87 -0.79
C ARG A 61 -20.36 -4.42 0.59
N HIS A 62 -19.46 -5.21 1.16
CA HIS A 62 -19.73 -5.97 2.37
C HIS A 62 -18.84 -5.56 3.55
N MET A 63 -17.58 -5.20 3.31
CA MET A 63 -16.66 -4.89 4.42
C MET A 63 -16.62 -3.40 4.76
N PHE A 64 -16.39 -2.53 3.77
CA PHE A 64 -16.05 -1.12 4.00
C PHE A 64 -17.10 -0.34 4.81
N TYR A 65 -18.38 -0.60 4.56
CA TYR A 65 -19.49 0.07 5.26
C TYR A 65 -19.91 -0.64 6.55
N GLN A 66 -19.32 -1.78 6.87
CA GLN A 66 -19.60 -2.62 8.05
C GLN A 66 -18.31 -2.80 8.86
N ILE A 67 -17.57 -1.70 9.04
CA ILE A 67 -16.28 -1.72 9.74
C ILE A 67 -16.41 -2.20 11.19
N GLU A 68 -17.59 -2.03 11.80
CA GLU A 68 -17.92 -2.57 13.12
C GLU A 68 -17.93 -4.11 13.17
N GLU A 69 -18.12 -4.79 12.03
CA GLU A 69 -18.08 -6.24 11.93
C GLU A 69 -16.64 -6.77 11.79
N ALA A 70 -15.66 -5.91 11.49
CA ALA A 70 -14.27 -6.30 11.29
C ALA A 70 -13.72 -7.11 12.47
N ASN A 71 -13.19 -8.29 12.18
CA ASN A 71 -12.61 -9.19 13.17
C ASN A 71 -11.09 -8.97 13.30
N ILE A 72 -10.73 -7.77 13.78
CA ILE A 72 -9.37 -7.29 14.03
C ILE A 72 -9.34 -6.51 15.35
N SER A 73 -8.14 -6.17 15.84
CA SER A 73 -7.99 -5.48 17.13
C SER A 73 -8.54 -4.05 17.09
N ALA A 74 -8.86 -3.51 18.27
CA ALA A 74 -9.37 -2.14 18.42
C ALA A 74 -8.41 -1.12 17.80
N GLU A 75 -7.11 -1.29 18.04
CA GLU A 75 -6.05 -0.44 17.51
C GLU A 75 -6.04 -0.45 15.98
N GLU A 76 -6.07 -1.63 15.36
CA GLU A 76 -6.08 -1.76 13.90
C GLU A 76 -7.33 -1.09 13.29
N VAL A 77 -8.52 -1.31 13.87
CA VAL A 77 -9.76 -0.69 13.39
C VAL A 77 -9.69 0.82 13.50
N MET A 78 -9.31 1.34 14.67
CA MET A 78 -9.27 2.79 14.91
C MET A 78 -8.25 3.46 13.98
N PHE A 79 -7.10 2.82 13.74
CA PHE A 79 -6.11 3.31 12.78
C PHE A 79 -6.66 3.35 11.35
N ILE A 80 -7.35 2.30 10.89
CA ILE A 80 -7.96 2.28 9.54
C ILE A 80 -9.02 3.38 9.41
N VAL A 81 -9.91 3.53 10.41
CA VAL A 81 -10.95 4.56 10.43
C VAL A 81 -10.32 5.96 10.33
N TYR A 82 -9.29 6.21 11.11
CA TYR A 82 -8.55 7.47 11.10
C TYR A 82 -7.85 7.72 9.76
N ALA A 83 -7.02 6.79 9.29
CA ALA A 83 -6.20 6.94 8.11
C ALA A 83 -7.03 7.13 6.82
N LEU A 84 -8.22 6.53 6.76
CA LEU A 84 -9.14 6.67 5.65
C LEU A 84 -10.15 7.81 5.81
N GLY A 85 -10.13 8.53 6.94
CA GLY A 85 -11.06 9.63 7.23
C GLY A 85 -12.53 9.18 7.26
N ILE A 86 -12.81 7.98 7.78
CA ILE A 86 -14.18 7.45 7.82
C ILE A 86 -14.97 8.15 8.93
N CYS A 87 -16.03 8.87 8.55
CA CYS A 87 -16.97 9.44 9.49
C CYS A 87 -17.78 8.33 10.18
N LEU A 88 -17.70 8.25 11.50
CA LEU A 88 -18.44 7.26 12.27
C LEU A 88 -19.85 7.78 12.59
N SER A 89 -20.88 7.03 12.17
CA SER A 89 -22.24 7.30 12.63
C SER A 89 -22.37 7.01 14.13
N GLY A 90 -23.27 7.69 14.83
CA GLY A 90 -23.51 7.44 16.26
C GLY A 90 -23.97 6.02 16.60
N ARG A 91 -24.45 5.25 15.62
CA ARG A 91 -24.73 3.81 15.77
C ARG A 91 -23.43 2.99 15.69
N VAL A 92 -22.66 3.17 14.62
CA VAL A 92 -21.40 2.43 14.38
C VAL A 92 -20.41 2.68 15.52
N ARG A 93 -20.29 3.94 15.96
CA ARG A 93 -19.46 4.32 17.11
C ARG A 93 -19.82 3.52 18.37
N ARG A 94 -21.10 3.48 18.76
CA ARG A 94 -21.55 2.73 19.95
C ARG A 94 -21.27 1.23 19.84
N ILE A 95 -21.39 0.66 18.64
CA ILE A 95 -21.07 -0.75 18.42
C ILE A 95 -19.57 -0.99 18.63
N LEU A 96 -18.71 -0.13 18.06
CA LEU A 96 -17.26 -0.22 18.22
C LEU A 96 -16.82 -0.03 19.68
N GLU A 97 -17.37 0.98 20.36
CA GLU A 97 -17.10 1.24 21.79
C GLU A 97 -17.46 0.03 22.65
N HIS A 98 -18.64 -0.56 22.45
CA HIS A 98 -19.06 -1.76 23.18
C HIS A 98 -18.26 -3.01 22.81
N LYS A 99 -18.03 -3.25 21.51
CA LYS A 99 -17.33 -4.45 21.00
C LYS A 99 -15.89 -4.52 21.51
N HIS A 100 -15.21 -3.38 21.55
CA HIS A 100 -13.80 -3.30 21.92
C HIS A 100 -13.57 -2.79 23.34
N ASN A 101 -14.63 -2.44 24.07
CA ASN A 101 -14.55 -1.82 25.40
C ASN A 101 -13.65 -0.57 25.41
N ILE A 102 -13.92 0.34 24.48
CA ILE A 102 -13.17 1.59 24.29
C ILE A 102 -14.11 2.80 24.33
N GLU A 103 -13.55 3.98 24.58
CA GLU A 103 -14.25 5.26 24.41
C GLU A 103 -13.67 5.98 23.20
N ILE A 104 -14.49 6.30 22.19
CA ILE A 104 -14.01 6.95 20.95
C ILE A 104 -14.28 8.45 21.04
N ARG A 105 -13.25 9.28 20.88
CA ARG A 105 -13.38 10.74 20.82
C ARG A 105 -13.40 11.20 19.36
N VAL A 106 -14.48 11.86 18.97
CA VAL A 106 -14.70 12.32 17.60
C VAL A 106 -14.59 13.84 17.48
N ALA A 107 -14.17 14.30 16.30
CA ALA A 107 -14.21 15.68 15.88
C ALA A 107 -15.64 16.16 15.58
N ALA A 108 -15.78 17.45 15.23
CA ALA A 108 -17.06 18.05 14.84
C ALA A 108 -17.65 17.44 13.55
N ASP A 109 -16.82 16.86 12.68
CA ASP A 109 -17.23 16.18 11.44
C ASP A 109 -17.43 14.66 11.62
N ASN A 110 -17.46 14.18 12.87
CA ASN A 110 -17.53 12.76 13.24
C ASN A 110 -16.34 11.90 12.79
N THR A 111 -15.19 12.52 12.45
CA THR A 111 -13.94 11.79 12.27
C THR A 111 -13.31 11.46 13.62
N VAL A 112 -12.57 10.34 13.70
CA VAL A 112 -11.92 9.92 14.94
C VAL A 112 -10.67 10.78 15.21
N LYS A 113 -10.54 11.31 16.43
CA LYS A 113 -9.35 12.07 16.87
C LYS A 113 -8.47 11.29 17.83
N SER A 114 -9.10 10.65 18.80
CA SER A 114 -8.43 9.82 19.81
C SER A 114 -9.38 8.73 20.30
N TYR A 115 -8.84 7.74 21.00
CA TYR A 115 -9.63 6.72 21.69
C TYR A 115 -8.97 6.37 23.02
N VAL A 116 -9.78 5.95 24.00
CA VAL A 116 -9.32 5.51 25.31
C VAL A 116 -9.55 4.02 25.44
N ILE A 117 -8.51 3.27 25.79
CA ILE A 117 -8.59 1.83 26.10
C ILE A 117 -7.95 1.61 27.46
N ASN A 118 -8.69 0.97 28.38
CA ASN A 118 -8.23 0.71 29.75
C ASN A 118 -7.78 1.97 30.53
N GLY A 119 -8.30 3.15 30.20
CA GLY A 119 -7.93 4.43 30.82
C GLY A 119 -6.75 5.14 30.17
N ASP A 120 -6.03 4.48 29.25
CA ASP A 120 -4.95 5.08 28.47
C ASP A 120 -5.51 5.75 27.20
N GLU A 121 -5.20 7.02 26.99
CA GLU A 121 -5.62 7.79 25.82
C GLU A 121 -4.59 7.69 24.67
N TYR A 122 -5.07 7.33 23.48
CA TYR A 122 -4.31 7.21 22.25
C TYR A 122 -4.79 8.28 21.27
N SER A 123 -3.96 9.27 20.97
CA SER A 123 -4.25 10.31 19.98
C SER A 123 -3.57 10.02 18.65
N PHE A 124 -4.29 10.27 17.55
CA PHE A 124 -3.72 10.16 16.20
C PHE A 124 -2.93 11.39 15.77
N TYR A 125 -3.21 12.53 16.41
CA TYR A 125 -2.43 13.75 16.30
C TYR A 125 -1.35 13.72 17.38
N GLY A 126 -0.09 13.62 16.95
CA GLY A 126 1.01 14.09 17.78
C GLY A 126 0.89 15.60 17.89
N GLU A 127 1.02 16.16 19.09
CA GLU A 127 1.10 17.62 19.31
C GLU A 127 2.39 18.22 18.71
N ASN A 128 3.28 17.35 18.24
CA ASN A 128 4.36 17.63 17.30
C ASN A 128 4.14 16.71 16.09
N ASP A 129 4.40 17.18 14.86
CA ASP A 129 4.11 16.56 13.55
C ASP A 129 4.65 15.12 13.28
N ASP A 130 5.01 14.35 14.30
CA ASP A 130 5.35 12.94 14.21
C ASP A 130 4.08 12.08 14.28
N ILE A 131 3.75 11.49 13.14
CA ILE A 131 2.73 10.45 12.97
C ILE A 131 2.95 9.34 14.01
N LEU A 132 2.02 9.20 14.97
CA LEU A 132 1.78 8.03 15.83
C LEU A 132 3.04 7.21 16.17
N VAL A 133 3.89 7.77 17.02
CA VAL A 133 4.61 6.94 17.98
C VAL A 133 3.60 6.56 19.05
N LEU A 134 3.14 5.31 19.04
CA LEU A 134 2.51 4.70 20.21
C LEU A 134 3.47 4.95 21.38
N LYS A 135 3.13 5.90 22.24
CA LYS A 135 3.78 6.06 23.54
C LYS A 135 3.45 4.78 24.30
N ASN A 136 4.37 3.81 24.21
CA ASN A 136 4.78 2.83 25.22
C ASN A 136 5.37 1.58 24.51
N GLY A 137 6.70 1.52 24.40
CA GLY A 137 7.45 0.25 24.40
C GLY A 137 8.04 -0.29 23.09
N HIS A 138 7.55 0.06 21.90
CA HIS A 138 7.95 -0.69 20.69
C HIS A 138 9.14 -0.14 19.89
N LEU A 139 9.57 1.11 20.14
CA LEU A 139 10.70 1.71 19.43
C LEU A 139 12.05 1.07 19.82
N TYR A 140 12.18 0.65 21.08
CA TYR A 140 13.36 -0.09 21.56
C TYR A 140 13.48 -1.47 20.90
N GLY A 141 12.36 -2.14 20.62
CA GLY A 141 12.37 -3.45 19.96
C GLY A 141 12.92 -3.38 18.54
N TRP A 142 12.49 -2.38 17.75
CA TRP A 142 12.98 -2.18 16.39
C TRP A 142 14.42 -1.69 16.35
N LEU A 143 14.81 -0.77 17.24
CA LEU A 143 16.21 -0.31 17.33
C LEU A 143 17.16 -1.45 17.69
N MET A 144 16.77 -2.31 18.64
CA MET A 144 17.56 -3.49 19.03
C MET A 144 17.62 -4.54 17.92
N PHE A 145 16.55 -4.71 17.14
CA PHE A 145 16.54 -5.61 15.99
C PHE A 145 17.50 -5.14 14.88
N PHE A 146 17.52 -3.83 14.59
CA PHE A 146 18.47 -3.25 13.64
C PHE A 146 19.91 -3.37 14.12
N VAL A 147 20.20 -3.04 15.39
CA VAL A 147 21.55 -3.19 15.96
C VAL A 147 22.03 -4.63 15.89
N ALA A 148 21.18 -5.61 16.21
CA ALA A 148 21.50 -7.03 16.10
C ALA A 148 21.75 -7.46 14.64
N PHE A 149 20.92 -6.99 13.70
CA PHE A 149 21.08 -7.29 12.28
C PHE A 149 22.39 -6.74 11.72
N PHE A 150 22.75 -5.50 12.06
CA PHE A 150 24.02 -4.89 11.65
C PHE A 150 25.23 -5.60 12.24
N ALA A 151 25.16 -6.05 13.50
CA ALA A 151 26.24 -6.83 14.11
C ALA A 151 26.48 -8.16 13.39
N VAL A 152 25.41 -8.88 13.02
CA VAL A 152 25.50 -10.14 12.27
C VAL A 152 26.03 -9.89 10.85
N TYR A 153 25.56 -8.84 10.19
CA TYR A 153 26.02 -8.49 8.85
C TYR A 153 27.49 -8.08 8.82
N ALA A 154 27.94 -7.28 9.79
CA ALA A 154 29.35 -6.90 9.93
C ALA A 154 30.24 -8.13 10.21
N ALA A 155 29.79 -9.07 11.04
CA ALA A 155 30.50 -10.32 11.29
C ALA A 155 30.61 -11.19 10.02
N PHE A 156 29.55 -11.23 9.20
CA PHE A 156 29.56 -11.94 7.92
C PHE A 156 30.56 -11.33 6.93
N ILE A 157 30.58 -10.00 6.77
CA ILE A 157 31.55 -9.32 5.92
C ILE A 157 32.99 -9.57 6.40
N ALA A 158 33.23 -9.54 7.72
CA ALA A 158 34.54 -9.85 8.29
C ALA A 158 34.96 -11.32 8.05
N LEU A 159 34.01 -12.26 8.02
CA LEU A 159 34.27 -13.67 7.73
C LEU A 159 34.61 -13.89 6.25
N VAL A 160 33.88 -13.24 5.34
CA VAL A 160 34.14 -13.28 3.90
C VAL A 160 35.51 -12.66 3.58
N ALA A 161 35.84 -11.51 4.20
CA ALA A 161 37.14 -10.86 4.03
C ALA A 161 38.32 -11.72 4.54
N ARG A 162 38.10 -12.62 5.51
CA ARG A 162 39.11 -13.58 5.97
C ARG A 162 39.23 -14.81 5.08
N GLY A 163 38.17 -15.19 4.38
CA GLY A 163 38.15 -16.34 3.47
C GLY A 163 38.98 -16.17 2.20
N GLU A 164 39.34 -14.94 1.83
CA GLU A 164 40.13 -14.66 0.62
C GLU A 164 41.66 -14.78 0.82
N GLN A 165 42.14 -15.06 2.04
CA GLN A 165 43.59 -15.13 2.31
C GLN A 165 44.23 -16.52 2.25
N GLU A 166 43.44 -17.60 2.07
CA GLU A 166 43.97 -18.97 2.01
C GLU A 166 43.55 -19.70 0.73
N SER A 167 44.05 -19.25 -0.43
CA SER A 167 43.91 -20.03 -1.66
C SER A 167 44.96 -19.65 -2.71
N SER A 168 46.24 -19.84 -2.39
CA SER A 168 47.28 -19.98 -3.42
C SER A 168 48.17 -21.20 -3.13
N THR A 169 47.63 -22.40 -3.30
CA THR A 169 48.45 -23.58 -3.56
C THR A 169 47.78 -24.46 -4.61
N ASN A 170 48.41 -24.46 -5.79
CA ASN A 170 48.18 -25.35 -6.92
C ASN A 170 48.20 -26.82 -6.50
N VAL A 171 47.17 -27.62 -6.84
CA VAL A 171 47.30 -29.00 -7.34
C VAL A 171 46.04 -29.35 -8.15
N ALA A 172 46.24 -29.89 -9.36
CA ALA A 172 45.23 -30.43 -10.27
C ALA A 172 45.33 -31.99 -10.31
N PRO A 173 44.52 -32.74 -11.09
CA PRO A 173 43.45 -33.58 -10.52
C PRO A 173 43.55 -35.07 -10.90
N SER A 174 42.92 -35.95 -10.12
CA SER A 174 42.46 -37.26 -10.60
C SER A 174 41.57 -37.93 -9.55
N THR A 175 40.32 -38.28 -9.89
CA THR A 175 39.89 -39.67 -10.08
C THR A 175 38.38 -39.76 -10.33
N SER A 176 38.08 -40.48 -11.39
CA SER A 176 36.82 -41.06 -11.85
C SER A 176 36.13 -41.97 -10.83
N ILE A 177 34.80 -41.92 -10.76
CA ILE A 177 33.96 -43.06 -10.32
C ILE A 177 32.73 -43.16 -11.23
N GLU A 178 32.58 -44.34 -11.82
CA GLU A 178 31.45 -44.81 -12.61
C GLU A 178 30.40 -45.52 -11.74
N VAL A 179 29.13 -45.33 -12.14
CA VAL A 179 28.03 -46.32 -12.25
C VAL A 179 27.50 -47.01 -10.99
N ALA A 180 26.21 -46.78 -10.71
CA ALA A 180 25.26 -47.87 -10.47
C ALA A 180 23.82 -47.46 -10.85
N VAL A 181 23.32 -48.13 -11.88
CA VAL A 181 21.91 -48.21 -12.31
C VAL A 181 21.15 -49.11 -11.34
N LEU A 182 19.91 -48.78 -10.99
CA LEU A 182 18.87 -49.77 -10.72
C LEU A 182 17.47 -49.21 -11.01
N ALA A 183 16.70 -50.02 -11.72
CA ALA A 183 15.42 -49.73 -12.32
C ALA A 183 14.24 -50.05 -11.39
N GLY A 184 13.08 -49.44 -11.68
CA GLY A 184 11.86 -50.22 -11.89
C GLY A 184 10.62 -49.92 -11.05
N VAL A 185 9.50 -49.78 -11.78
CA VAL A 185 8.18 -50.45 -11.58
C VAL A 185 6.95 -49.58 -11.21
N LYS A 186 6.05 -49.49 -12.22
CA LYS A 186 4.55 -49.48 -12.29
C LYS A 186 3.74 -48.34 -11.62
N ASN A 187 3.00 -47.54 -12.39
CA ASN A 187 1.65 -47.76 -12.99
C ASN A 187 0.52 -47.87 -11.96
N GLU A 188 -0.40 -46.90 -11.96
CA GLU A 188 -1.84 -47.19 -11.88
C GLU A 188 -2.67 -46.04 -12.46
N GLU A 189 -3.80 -46.46 -13.02
CA GLU A 189 -4.60 -45.92 -14.09
C GLU A 189 -6.03 -45.83 -13.55
N TRP A 190 -6.70 -44.68 -13.64
CA TRP A 190 -8.14 -44.59 -13.42
C TRP A 190 -8.74 -43.65 -14.46
N GLY A 191 -9.51 -44.25 -15.37
CA GLY A 191 -10.23 -43.56 -16.43
C GLY A 191 -11.72 -43.33 -16.12
N MET A 192 -12.28 -42.38 -16.89
CA MET A 192 -13.61 -42.32 -17.53
C MET A 192 -14.87 -42.36 -16.63
N ASP A 193 -16.03 -41.79 -16.98
CA ASP A 193 -16.49 -40.79 -17.97
C ASP A 193 -17.98 -40.46 -17.64
N SER A 194 -18.39 -39.21 -17.94
CA SER A 194 -19.74 -38.80 -18.46
C SER A 194 -21.04 -38.93 -17.62
N PRO A 195 -22.17 -38.28 -18.02
CA PRO A 195 -22.34 -36.97 -18.67
C PRO A 195 -23.45 -36.08 -18.02
N ALA A 196 -23.42 -34.80 -18.36
CA ALA A 196 -24.43 -33.80 -17.99
C ALA A 196 -25.49 -33.62 -19.09
N VAL A 197 -26.76 -33.53 -18.69
CA VAL A 197 -27.88 -33.02 -19.50
C VAL A 197 -28.45 -31.81 -18.78
N VAL A 198 -28.27 -30.60 -19.33
CA VAL A 198 -29.04 -29.42 -18.92
C VAL A 198 -29.39 -28.61 -20.16
N THR A 199 -30.69 -28.37 -20.29
CA THR A 199 -31.38 -27.67 -21.37
C THR A 199 -31.15 -26.16 -21.31
N LYS A 200 -31.09 -25.57 -22.51
CA LYS A 200 -30.91 -24.14 -22.81
C LYS A 200 -32.06 -23.29 -22.27
N THR A 201 -31.71 -22.11 -21.77
CA THR A 201 -32.63 -20.96 -21.69
C THR A 201 -31.92 -19.76 -22.29
N GLU A 202 -32.49 -19.24 -23.38
CA GLU A 202 -32.10 -18.00 -24.06
C GLU A 202 -32.35 -16.81 -23.14
N CYS A 203 -31.35 -15.94 -22.99
CA CYS A 203 -31.57 -14.54 -22.68
C CYS A 203 -30.72 -13.68 -23.63
N ARG A 204 -31.46 -12.79 -24.29
CA ARG A 204 -31.14 -11.81 -25.31
C ARG A 204 -30.50 -10.58 -24.67
N GLU A 205 -29.39 -10.09 -25.22
CA GLU A 205 -28.94 -8.71 -25.03
C GLU A 205 -28.46 -8.14 -26.37
N ASP A 206 -29.31 -7.29 -26.94
CA ASP A 206 -29.00 -6.36 -28.01
C ASP A 206 -28.18 -5.20 -27.39
N PHE A 207 -26.88 -5.11 -27.71
CA PHE A 207 -26.07 -3.93 -27.39
C PHE A 207 -25.53 -3.32 -28.68
N GLU A 208 -26.06 -2.14 -28.99
CA GLU A 208 -25.68 -1.32 -30.13
C GLU A 208 -24.21 -0.88 -30.03
N ARG A 209 -23.49 -1.15 -31.12
CA ARG A 209 -22.11 -0.76 -31.38
C ARG A 209 -22.07 0.73 -31.74
N VAL A 210 -21.57 1.57 -30.84
CA VAL A 210 -21.17 2.95 -31.15
C VAL A 210 -19.70 2.95 -31.55
N GLU A 211 -19.44 3.05 -32.86
CA GLU A 211 -18.10 3.28 -33.39
C GLU A 211 -17.70 4.74 -33.13
N SER A 212 -16.63 4.94 -32.36
CA SER A 212 -15.95 6.23 -32.23
C SER A 212 -14.60 6.13 -32.93
N GLY A 213 -14.48 6.82 -34.07
CA GLY A 213 -13.25 6.94 -34.83
C GLY A 213 -12.19 7.80 -34.12
N PRO A 214 -10.91 7.66 -34.51
CA PRO A 214 -9.81 8.37 -33.86
C PRO A 214 -9.76 9.83 -34.30
N SER A 215 -9.85 10.75 -33.33
CA SER A 215 -9.60 12.17 -33.56
C SER A 215 -8.12 12.49 -33.38
N GLU A 216 -7.43 12.59 -34.51
CA GLU A 216 -6.09 13.15 -34.66
C GLU A 216 -6.18 14.68 -34.56
N VAL A 217 -5.81 15.28 -33.42
CA VAL A 217 -5.70 16.75 -33.31
C VAL A 217 -4.46 17.17 -32.51
N LYS A 218 -3.43 17.56 -33.28
CA LYS A 218 -2.55 18.72 -33.10
C LYS A 218 -1.92 18.95 -31.72
N ARG A 219 -0.77 18.29 -31.48
CA ARG A 219 0.32 18.87 -30.67
C ARG A 219 1.21 19.74 -31.56
N SER A 220 0.95 21.04 -31.60
CA SER A 220 2.00 22.06 -31.75
C SER A 220 1.40 23.44 -31.49
N ARG A 221 2.12 24.22 -30.67
CA ARG A 221 1.88 25.60 -30.17
C ARG A 221 1.72 25.67 -28.65
N LEU A 222 2.80 25.32 -27.95
CA LEU A 222 3.13 25.92 -26.66
C LEU A 222 4.23 26.94 -26.93
N SER A 223 3.82 28.18 -27.20
CA SER A 223 4.72 29.33 -27.37
C SER A 223 4.36 30.40 -26.35
N ASN A 224 5.25 30.61 -25.39
CA ASN A 224 5.57 31.87 -24.72
C ASN A 224 4.39 32.78 -24.32
N SER A 225 3.56 32.30 -23.39
CA SER A 225 2.74 33.18 -22.54
C SER A 225 3.41 33.25 -21.17
N PRO A 226 3.98 34.41 -20.75
CA PRO A 226 4.50 34.57 -19.39
C PRO A 226 3.43 34.40 -18.29
N ASN A 227 2.15 34.30 -18.67
CA ASN A 227 1.00 34.23 -17.76
C ASN A 227 0.55 32.79 -17.42
N LEU A 228 1.06 31.77 -18.13
CA LEU A 228 0.62 30.38 -17.88
C LEU A 228 1.15 29.86 -16.52
N TYR A 229 2.39 30.19 -16.19
CA TYR A 229 3.05 29.71 -14.97
C TYR A 229 2.63 30.48 -13.72
N GLU A 230 2.32 31.77 -13.85
CA GLU A 230 1.72 32.56 -12.78
C GLU A 230 0.32 32.01 -12.44
N LYS A 231 -0.44 31.64 -13.47
CA LYS A 231 -1.72 30.94 -13.31
C LYS A 231 -1.53 29.54 -12.68
N GLU A 232 -0.52 28.78 -13.07
CA GLU A 232 -0.19 27.49 -12.42
C GLU A 232 0.23 27.68 -10.96
N ARG A 233 0.99 28.74 -10.64
CA ARG A 233 1.39 29.11 -9.29
C ARG A 233 0.18 29.45 -8.42
N GLU A 234 -0.75 30.26 -8.94
CA GLU A 234 -2.00 30.61 -8.24
C GLU A 234 -2.89 29.38 -8.05
N MET A 235 -3.03 28.52 -9.08
CA MET A 235 -3.78 27.27 -8.98
C MET A 235 -3.16 26.33 -7.93
N PHE A 236 -1.83 26.24 -7.87
CA PHE A 236 -1.14 25.39 -6.91
C PHE A 236 -1.24 25.94 -5.49
N ALA A 237 -1.05 27.25 -5.28
CA ALA A 237 -1.24 27.90 -3.99
C ALA A 237 -2.70 27.74 -3.48
N GLY A 238 -3.68 27.88 -4.38
CA GLY A 238 -5.08 27.63 -4.09
C GLY A 238 -5.37 26.17 -3.76
N ALA A 239 -4.76 25.20 -4.46
CA ALA A 239 -4.91 23.78 -4.17
C ALA A 239 -4.32 23.40 -2.80
N LEU A 240 -3.13 23.92 -2.46
CA LEU A 240 -2.48 23.73 -1.16
C LEU A 240 -3.31 24.28 0.01
N SER A 241 -4.03 25.38 -0.19
CA SER A 241 -4.91 25.96 0.83
C SER A 241 -6.16 25.13 1.14
N ARG A 242 -6.56 24.22 0.24
CA ARG A 242 -7.84 23.49 0.30
C ARG A 242 -7.73 22.04 0.78
N GLN A 243 -6.52 21.49 0.91
CA GLN A 243 -6.32 20.10 1.33
C GLN A 243 -5.55 20.00 2.66
N PRO A 244 -6.17 19.47 3.74
CA PRO A 244 -5.53 19.33 5.05
C PRO A 244 -4.27 18.45 5.06
N GLY A 245 -4.12 17.53 4.12
CA GLY A 245 -2.96 16.62 4.02
C GLY A 245 -1.70 17.22 3.38
N TYR A 246 -1.76 18.47 2.90
CA TYR A 246 -0.63 19.16 2.25
C TYR A 246 0.10 20.14 3.19
N THR A 247 -0.15 20.09 4.50
CA THR A 247 0.53 20.94 5.50
C THR A 247 2.05 20.77 5.48
N GLY A 248 2.56 19.56 5.23
CA GLY A 248 4.00 19.32 5.07
C GLY A 248 4.62 19.99 3.84
N ILE A 249 3.89 20.04 2.73
CA ILE A 249 4.33 20.76 1.51
C ILE A 249 4.23 22.27 1.71
N ARG A 250 3.25 22.73 2.50
CA ARG A 250 3.10 24.14 2.89
C ARG A 250 4.24 24.63 3.79
N ALA A 251 4.82 23.74 4.62
CA ALA A 251 5.97 24.04 5.46
C ALA A 251 7.31 23.99 4.71
N LEU A 252 7.42 23.13 3.68
CA LEU A 252 8.61 23.03 2.84
C LEU A 252 8.71 24.17 1.83
N VAL A 253 7.58 24.65 1.31
CA VAL A 253 7.61 25.65 0.24
C VAL A 253 7.51 27.06 0.85
N ALA A 254 8.63 27.56 1.38
CA ALA A 254 8.82 29.01 1.50
C ALA A 254 8.70 29.63 0.09
N ASP A 255 8.21 30.87 -0.03
CA ASP A 255 8.07 31.55 -1.34
C ASP A 255 9.38 31.50 -2.17
N ALA A 256 10.54 31.52 -1.49
CA ALA A 256 11.85 31.35 -2.11
C ALA A 256 12.07 29.95 -2.72
N GLU A 257 11.64 28.88 -2.05
CA GLU A 257 11.73 27.51 -2.57
C GLU A 257 10.75 27.27 -3.72
N LEU A 258 9.56 27.90 -3.69
CA LEU A 258 8.63 27.86 -4.83
C LEU A 258 9.22 28.53 -6.05
N ASN A 259 9.81 29.72 -5.88
CA ASN A 259 10.45 30.45 -6.98
C ASN A 259 11.62 29.66 -7.58
N TYR A 260 12.42 29.01 -6.73
CA TYR A 260 13.48 28.10 -7.17
C TYR A 260 12.91 26.91 -7.95
N ALA A 261 11.86 26.26 -7.45
CA ALA A 261 11.23 25.13 -8.11
C ALA A 261 10.61 25.50 -9.46
N VAL A 262 9.96 26.66 -9.56
CA VAL A 262 9.41 27.19 -10.82
C VAL A 262 10.54 27.50 -11.82
N GLN A 263 11.63 28.12 -11.38
CA GLN A 263 12.78 28.41 -12.24
C GLN A 263 13.43 27.12 -12.75
N LYS A 264 13.64 26.13 -11.89
CA LYS A 264 14.23 24.85 -12.28
C LYS A 264 13.32 24.03 -13.19
N ALA A 265 12.01 24.01 -12.94
CA ALA A 265 11.04 23.39 -13.84
C ALA A 265 11.07 24.04 -15.23
N ARG A 266 11.26 25.37 -15.29
CA ARG A 266 11.43 26.12 -16.55
C ARG A 266 12.71 25.73 -17.30
N GLU A 267 13.83 25.60 -16.60
CA GLU A 267 15.11 25.14 -17.18
C GLU A 267 15.02 23.72 -17.74
N LEU A 268 14.25 22.85 -17.07
CA LEU A 268 14.07 21.44 -17.43
C LEU A 268 12.91 21.19 -18.42
N HIS A 269 12.14 22.22 -18.77
CA HIS A 269 10.95 22.11 -19.62
C HIS A 269 9.90 21.09 -19.13
N ILE A 270 9.73 20.94 -17.82
CA ILE A 270 8.71 20.07 -17.19
C ILE A 270 7.74 20.89 -16.35
N SER A 271 6.60 20.31 -15.95
CA SER A 271 5.65 21.00 -15.09
C SER A 271 6.21 21.16 -13.66
N VAL A 272 5.81 22.22 -12.95
CA VAL A 272 6.26 22.46 -11.57
C VAL A 272 5.86 21.31 -10.64
N VAL A 273 4.69 20.71 -10.86
CA VAL A 273 4.19 19.55 -10.09
C VAL A 273 5.08 18.33 -10.31
N GLU A 274 5.47 18.07 -11.55
CA GLU A 274 6.35 16.95 -11.89
C GLU A 274 7.75 17.14 -11.30
N PHE A 275 8.29 18.37 -11.35
CA PHE A 275 9.57 18.72 -10.74
C PHE A 275 9.55 18.52 -9.21
N VAL A 276 8.53 19.07 -8.52
CA VAL A 276 8.38 18.89 -7.07
C VAL A 276 8.21 17.40 -6.72
N GLY A 277 7.42 16.66 -7.50
CA GLY A 277 7.24 15.23 -7.31
C GLY A 277 8.54 14.42 -7.48
N GLN A 278 9.40 14.78 -8.44
CA GLN A 278 10.74 14.19 -8.57
C GLN A 278 11.63 14.54 -7.38
N HIS A 279 11.64 15.81 -6.96
CA HIS A 279 12.51 16.28 -5.89
C HIS A 279 12.13 15.72 -4.50
N VAL A 280 10.84 15.50 -4.24
CA VAL A 280 10.37 14.81 -3.01
C VAL A 280 10.85 13.36 -3.01
N ARG A 281 10.69 12.64 -4.14
CA ARG A 281 11.18 11.27 -4.28
C ARG A 281 12.69 11.16 -4.10
N ASP A 282 13.45 12.11 -4.65
CA ASP A 282 14.91 12.13 -4.54
C ASP A 282 15.39 12.48 -3.12
N LYS A 283 14.73 13.42 -2.42
CA LYS A 283 15.03 13.73 -1.02
C LYS A 283 14.68 12.57 -0.08
N GLU A 284 13.59 11.86 -0.32
CA GLU A 284 13.24 10.64 0.41
C GLU A 284 14.27 9.54 0.14
N ALA A 285 14.69 9.35 -1.11
CA ALA A 285 15.76 8.43 -1.45
C ALA A 285 17.09 8.82 -0.77
N THR A 286 17.47 10.11 -0.79
CA THR A 286 18.72 10.61 -0.21
C THR A 286 18.73 10.47 1.32
N ARG A 287 17.60 10.73 2.00
CA ARG A 287 17.46 10.45 3.45
C ARG A 287 17.61 8.98 3.80
N VAL A 288 17.24 8.07 2.89
CA VAL A 288 17.48 6.63 3.06
C VAL A 288 18.96 6.26 2.92
N TYR A 289 19.76 7.07 2.20
CA TYR A 289 21.20 6.85 2.01
C TYR A 289 22.10 7.59 3.02
N GLU A 290 21.66 8.72 3.59
CA GLU A 290 22.41 9.46 4.62
C GLU A 290 22.34 8.81 6.02
N PHE A 291 21.53 7.76 6.19
CA PHE A 291 21.42 6.98 7.42
C PHE A 291 22.21 5.65 7.40
N ARG A 292 23.20 5.50 6.50
CA ARG A 292 24.12 4.34 6.47
C ARG A 292 25.52 4.69 6.94
#